data_AF-A0A1V5N5N3-F1
#
_entry.id   AF-A0A1V5N5N3-F1
#
_cell.length_a   1.000
_cell.length_b   1.000
_cell.length_c   1.000
_cell.angle_alpha   90.00
_cell.angle_beta   90.00
_cell.angle_gamma   90.00
#
_symmetry.space_group_name_H-M   'P 1'
#
loop_
_entity.id
_entity.type
_entity.pdbx_description
1 polymer ?
#
loop_
_entity_poly.entity_id
_entity_poly.type
_entity_poly.pdbx_seq_one_letter_code
_entity_poly.pdbx_strand_id
1 'polypeptide(L)' 'MIGDAPGDLKAARANQALFYPIVPGREEQSWQRFYEEAMDRFFAVRYAGSYEEELIAEFDRHLPAVPPWKK' A
#
# COMPACT_ATOMS: atom_id res chain seq x y z
N MET A 1 -8.65 -1.75 -1.40
CA MET A 1 -7.80 -2.96 -1.42
C MET A 1 -6.59 -2.68 -0.56
N ILE A 2 -6.18 -3.64 0.27
CA ILE A 2 -4.99 -3.55 1.12
C ILE A 2 -4.09 -4.72 0.71
N GLY A 3 -2.81 -4.47 0.43
CA GLY A 3 -1.90 -5.53 -0.05
C GLY A 3 -0.43 -5.18 0.07
N ASP A 4 0.42 -6.21 0.07
CA ASP A 4 1.87 -6.14 0.26
C ASP A 4 2.65 -6.46 -1.01
N ALA A 5 1.97 -6.81 -2.11
CA ALA A 5 2.60 -7.14 -3.37
C ALA A 5 2.33 -6.10 -4.48
N PRO A 6 3.26 -5.95 -5.44
CA PRO A 6 3.02 -5.13 -6.64
C PRO A 6 1.83 -5.62 -7.47
N GLY A 7 1.51 -6.91 -7.37
CA GLY A 7 0.34 -7.52 -8.00
C GLY A 7 -0.98 -6.95 -7.45
N ASP A 8 -1.05 -6.71 -6.14
CA ASP A 8 -2.24 -6.14 -5.49
C ASP A 8 -2.46 -4.69 -5.92
N LEU A 9 -1.36 -3.91 -6.01
CA LEU A 9 -1.42 -2.54 -6.53
C LEU A 9 -1.96 -2.53 -7.97
N LYS A 10 -1.48 -3.45 -8.82
CA LYS A 10 -1.94 -3.56 -10.21
C LYS A 10 -3.42 -3.97 -10.27
N ALA A 11 -3.85 -4.90 -9.44
CA ALA A 11 -5.25 -5.33 -9.35
C ALA A 11 -6.16 -4.21 -8.86
N ALA A 12 -5.75 -3.45 -7.85
CA ALA A 12 -6.51 -2.31 -7.33
C ALA A 12 -6.68 -1.23 -8.40
N ARG A 13 -5.61 -0.86 -9.11
CA ARG A 13 -5.66 0.10 -10.22
C ARG A 13 -6.57 -0.37 -11.36
N ALA A 14 -6.50 -1.65 -11.73
CA ALA A 14 -7.35 -2.23 -12.77
C ALA A 14 -8.85 -2.17 -12.41
N ASN A 15 -9.20 -2.19 -11.12
CA ASN A 15 -10.56 -2.11 -10.63
C ASN A 15 -10.96 -0.69 -10.17
N GLN A 16 -10.13 0.33 -10.43
CA GLN A 16 -10.34 1.70 -9.96
C GLN A 16 -10.61 1.78 -8.45
N ALA A 17 -10.00 0.88 -7.68
CA ALA A 17 -10.14 0.79 -6.23
C ALA A 17 -8.96 1.49 -5.54
N LEU A 18 -9.23 2.10 -4.39
CA LEU A 18 -8.20 2.64 -3.49
C LEU A 18 -7.26 1.51 -3.05
N PHE A 19 -5.96 1.79 -2.98
CA PHE A 19 -4.94 0.82 -2.58
C PHE A 19 -4.14 1.31 -1.38
N TYR A 20 -4.15 0.54 -0.29
CA TYR A 20 -3.27 0.76 0.84
C TYR A 20 -2.11 -0.25 0.81
N PRO A 21 -0.85 0.21 0.68
CA PRO A 21 0.29 -0.69 0.69
C PRO A 21 0.65 -1.13 2.12
N ILE A 22 0.93 -2.42 2.27
CA ILE A 22 1.58 -2.98 3.45
C ILE A 22 3.07 -3.15 3.13
N VAL A 23 3.93 -2.45 3.85
CA VAL A 23 5.37 -2.46 3.58
C VAL A 23 5.98 -3.77 4.11
N PRO A 24 6.58 -4.62 3.24
CA PRO A 24 7.22 -5.85 3.70
C PRO A 24 8.35 -5.57 4.69
N GLY A 25 8.36 -6.28 5.82
CA GLY A 25 9.32 -6.04 6.92
C GLY A 25 8.98 -4.85 7.82
N ARG A 26 7.87 -4.14 7.56
CA ARG A 26 7.28 -3.10 8.42
C ARG A 26 5.75 -3.25 8.51
N GLU A 27 5.28 -4.48 8.53
CA GLU A 27 3.85 -4.81 8.46
C GLU A 27 3.11 -4.25 9.68
N GLU A 28 3.61 -4.47 10.90
CA GLU A 28 2.98 -3.95 12.13
C GLU A 28 2.81 -2.43 12.10
N GLN A 29 3.84 -1.69 11.65
CA GLN A 29 3.77 -0.23 11.50
C GLN A 29 2.76 0.19 10.42
N SER A 30 2.70 -0.56 9.32
CA SER A 30 1.74 -0.31 8.23
C SER A 30 0.31 -0.50 8.71
N TRP A 31 0.05 -1.55 9.50
CA TRP A 31 -1.26 -1.83 10.09
C TRP A 31 -1.64 -0.83 11.17
N GLN A 32 -0.69 -0.43 12.01
CA GLN A 32 -0.92 0.59 13.04
C GLN A 32 -1.28 1.94 12.40
N ARG A 33 -0.49 2.42 11.42
CA ARG A 33 -0.81 3.63 10.66
C ARG A 33 -2.14 3.52 9.93
N PHE A 34 -2.47 2.33 9.42
CA PHE A 34 -3.78 2.10 8.80
C PHE A 34 -4.89 2.33 9.81
N TYR A 35 -4.83 1.70 10.98
CA TYR A 35 -5.85 1.82 12.02
C TYR A 35 -5.96 3.24 12.59
N GLU A 36 -4.84 3.91 12.86
CA GLU A 36 -4.83 5.21 13.54
C GLU A 36 -5.13 6.39 12.60
N GLU A 37 -4.72 6.32 11.34
CA GLU A 37 -4.81 7.46 10.41
C GLU A 37 -5.55 7.11 9.12
N ALA A 38 -5.11 6.06 8.42
CA ALA A 38 -5.55 5.85 7.06
C ALA A 38 -7.00 5.36 6.98
N MET A 39 -7.48 4.60 7.97
CA MET A 39 -8.81 3.99 8.03
C MET A 39 -9.91 5.04 7.92
N ASP A 40 -9.81 6.14 8.68
CA ASP A 40 -10.78 7.24 8.63
C ASP A 40 -10.81 7.88 7.23
N ARG A 41 -9.63 8.15 6.65
CA ARG A 41 -9.52 8.71 5.29
C ARG A 41 -10.03 7.76 4.22
N PHE A 42 -9.80 6.46 4.41
CA PHE A 42 -10.20 5.39 3.50
C PHE A 42 -11.71 5.26 3.43
N PHE A 43 -12.38 5.26 4.59
CA PHE A 43 -13.85 5.22 4.65
C PHE A 43 -14.51 6.55 4.28
N ALA A 44 -13.83 7.67 4.54
CA ALA A 44 -14.32 9.00 4.15
C ALA A 44 -14.09 9.35 2.66
N VAL A 45 -13.57 8.41 1.85
CA VAL A 45 -13.25 8.61 0.42
C VAL A 45 -12.26 9.77 0.18
N ARG A 46 -11.47 10.12 1.20
CA ARG A 46 -10.45 11.19 1.19
C ARG A 46 -9.02 10.65 1.15
N TYR A 47 -8.89 9.34 0.94
CA TYR A 47 -7.61 8.65 0.89
C TYR A 47 -6.87 8.86 -0.45
N ALA A 48 -7.61 8.91 -1.55
CA ALA A 48 -7.05 9.14 -2.89
C ALA A 48 -6.35 10.52 -2.99
N GLY A 49 -5.25 10.55 -3.73
CA GLY A 49 -4.45 11.75 -3.98
C GLY A 49 -3.03 11.61 -3.43
N SER A 50 -2.46 12.72 -3.00
CA SER A 50 -1.05 12.80 -2.57
C SER A 50 -0.69 11.82 -1.45
N TYR A 51 -1.62 11.54 -0.51
CA TYR A 51 -1.36 10.61 0.59
C TYR A 51 -1.19 9.15 0.11
N GLU A 52 -2.03 8.69 -0.81
CA GLU A 52 -1.91 7.37 -1.43
C GLU A 52 -0.62 7.29 -2.27
N GLU A 53 -0.28 8.34 -3.01
CA GLU A 53 0.94 8.38 -3.83
C GLU A 53 2.21 8.32 -2.97
N GLU A 54 2.26 9.04 -1.84
CA GLU A 54 3.39 8.98 -0.90
C GLU A 54 3.57 7.58 -0.31
N LEU A 55 2.46 6.93 0.08
CA LEU A 55 2.47 5.57 0.60
C LEU A 55 2.94 4.56 -0.45
N ILE A 56 2.47 4.68 -1.69
CA ILE A 56 2.91 3.82 -2.79
C ILE A 56 4.39 4.04 -3.10
N ALA A 57 4.88 5.28 -3.04
CA ALA A 57 6.30 5.59 -3.25
C ALA A 57 7.19 5.02 -2.13
N GLU A 58 6.73 5.05 -0.87
CA GLU A 58 7.41 4.39 0.24
C GLU A 58 7.44 2.87 0.03
N PHE A 59 6.31 2.29 -0.34
CA PHE A 59 6.20 0.86 -0.66
C PHE A 59 7.17 0.43 -1.78
N ASP A 60 7.23 1.18 -2.88
CA ASP A 60 8.12 0.89 -4.01
C ASP A 60 9.60 0.90 -3.62
N ARG A 61 10.01 1.81 -2.72
CA ARG A 61 11.38 1.87 -2.18
C ARG A 61 11.76 0.67 -1.31
N HIS A 62 10.77 0.03 -0.69
CA HIS A 62 10.98 -1.12 0.19
C HIS A 62 10.87 -2.46 -0.55
N LEU A 63 10.46 -2.47 -1.82
CA LEU A 63 10.45 -3.67 -2.62
C LEU A 63 11.89 -4.12 -2.96
N PRO A 64 12.22 -5.40 -2.76
CA PRO A 64 13.51 -5.91 -3.19
C PRO A 64 13.61 -5.86 -4.73
N ALA A 65 14.69 -5.29 -5.24
CA ALA A 65 14.95 -5.20 -6.69
C ALA A 65 14.96 -6.58 -7.40
N VAL A 66 15.21 -7.65 -6.63
CA VAL A 66 15.11 -9.04 -7.10
C VAL A 66 14.11 -9.78 -6.22
N PRO A 67 13.02 -10.33 -6.79
CA PRO A 67 12.08 -11.12 -6.02
C PRO A 67 12.75 -12.39 -5.49
N PRO A 68 12.42 -12.84 -4.26
CA PRO A 68 13.15 -13.91 -3.56
C PRO A 68 13.14 -15.26 -4.27
N TRP A 69 12.18 -15.50 -5.19
CA TRP A 69 12.05 -16.74 -5.96
C TRP A 69 12.87 -16.77 -7.27
N LYS A 70 13.65 -15.72 -7.57
CA LYS A 70 14.58 -15.67 -8.72
C LYS A 70 16.05 -15.88 -8.32
N LYS A 71 16.33 -16.33 -7.10
CA LYS A 71 17.69 -16.68 -6.66
C LYS A 71 18.13 -18.04 -7.18
#